data_AF-A0A7V8VVP8-F1
#
_entry.id   AF-A0A7V8VVP8-F1
#
_cell.length_a   1.000
_cell.length_b   1.000
_cell.length_c   1.000
_cell.angle_alpha   90.00
_cell.angle_beta   90.00
_cell.angle_gamma   90.00
#
_symmetry.space_group_name_H-M   'P 1'
#
loop_
_entity.id
_entity.type
_entity.pdbx_description
1 polymer ?
#
loop_
_entity_poly.entity_id
_entity_poly.type
_entity_poly.pdbx_seq_one_letter_code
_entity_poly.pdbx_strand_id
1 'polypeptide(L)'
;MVAGARDWVSGNIPPHGDLDDHHIVPASWGATNLSGNLIHTILNRTPLTAETNRNVMGKNLPNAYLPKMMQQNGEAAVRATLESHFISPAAFNILLREPFTSADFEAFIAERQRTIQDAIESLLIKERLDLPPKLRELDTDVEFIELRLRAVIENSLEGEVELLPSHVAQRTTERIHRAERQNAALDGQRYTTLAGKLEYCDLRELQDIVAGKTLWPRFEARFGTKESLATKFGQLAELRNGLRHSRSIDEVTRMEGEAAILWFNHTLAK
;
A
#
# COMPACT_ATOMS: atom_id res chain seq x y z
N MET A 1 -1.56 9.45 12.91
CA MET A 1 -2.57 9.32 11.84
C MET A 1 -2.18 10.21 10.68
N VAL A 2 -2.34 9.73 9.44
CA VAL A 2 -1.71 10.35 8.26
C VAL A 2 -2.26 11.74 7.91
N ALA A 3 -3.50 12.06 8.28
CA ALA A 3 -4.12 13.37 8.05
C ALA A 3 -4.26 14.25 9.30
N GLY A 4 -3.58 13.92 10.40
CA GLY A 4 -3.68 14.70 11.64
C GLY A 4 -5.10 14.69 12.24
N ALA A 5 -5.79 13.55 12.17
CA ALA A 5 -7.17 13.37 12.61
C ALA A 5 -7.43 13.95 14.01
N ARG A 6 -8.39 14.88 14.04
CA ARG A 6 -8.71 15.75 15.18
C ARG A 6 -9.84 15.18 16.01
N ASP A 7 -9.78 15.26 17.32
CA ASP A 7 -10.90 14.91 18.18
C ASP A 7 -12.15 15.70 17.78
N TRP A 8 -13.30 15.02 17.75
CA TRP A 8 -14.53 15.56 17.16
C TRP A 8 -15.17 16.70 17.95
N VAL A 9 -14.81 16.83 19.23
CA VAL A 9 -15.34 17.86 20.11
C VAL A 9 -14.35 19.00 20.24
N SER A 10 -13.09 18.69 20.55
CA SER A 10 -12.05 19.70 20.79
C SER A 10 -11.38 20.22 19.52
N GLY A 11 -11.47 19.51 18.38
CA GLY A 11 -10.79 19.87 17.13
C GLY A 11 -9.26 19.78 17.19
N ASN A 12 -8.71 19.23 18.29
CA ASN A 12 -7.28 19.08 18.54
C ASN A 12 -6.82 17.65 18.24
N ILE A 13 -5.52 17.47 17.97
CA ILE A 13 -4.94 16.13 17.81
C ILE A 13 -4.90 15.46 19.19
N PRO A 14 -5.54 14.29 19.40
CA PRO A 14 -5.55 13.64 20.70
C PRO A 14 -4.14 13.16 21.11
N PRO A 15 -3.76 13.25 22.40
CA PRO A 15 -2.54 12.64 22.90
C PRO A 15 -2.61 11.10 22.83
N HIS A 16 -1.47 10.46 22.56
CA HIS A 16 -1.40 9.02 22.25
C HIS A 16 -1.96 8.07 23.33
N GLY A 17 -2.05 8.51 24.59
CA GLY A 17 -2.51 7.69 25.73
C GLY A 17 -4.03 7.65 25.95
N ASP A 18 -4.81 8.51 25.28
CA ASP A 18 -6.25 8.70 25.55
C ASP A 18 -7.15 8.33 24.36
N LEU A 19 -6.62 7.56 23.40
CA LEU A 19 -7.34 7.15 22.20
C LEU A 19 -8.21 5.91 22.45
N ASP A 20 -9.49 6.01 22.08
CA ASP A 20 -10.48 4.94 22.17
C ASP A 20 -11.10 4.69 20.78
N ASP A 21 -11.45 3.43 20.48
CA ASP A 21 -11.98 3.02 19.17
C ASP A 21 -13.50 3.18 19.11
N HIS A 22 -13.95 4.27 18.50
CA HIS A 22 -15.37 4.60 18.43
C HIS A 22 -16.02 4.06 17.15
N HIS A 23 -17.24 3.53 17.26
CA HIS A 23 -18.06 3.17 16.11
C HIS A 23 -18.88 4.38 15.64
N ILE A 24 -18.64 4.87 14.43
CA ILE A 24 -19.34 6.04 13.85
C ILE A 24 -20.85 5.80 13.82
N VAL A 25 -21.26 4.63 13.33
CA VAL A 25 -22.62 4.10 13.47
C VAL A 25 -22.63 3.10 14.64
N PRO A 26 -23.49 3.27 15.67
CA PRO A 26 -23.44 2.48 16.90
C PRO A 26 -23.59 0.97 16.69
N ALA A 27 -22.80 0.19 17.43
CA ALA A 27 -22.89 -1.28 17.44
C ALA A 27 -24.30 -1.80 17.77
N SER A 28 -25.02 -1.13 18.68
CA SER A 28 -26.40 -1.50 19.05
C SER A 28 -27.39 -1.37 17.89
N TRP A 29 -27.19 -0.38 17.02
CA TRP A 29 -28.03 -0.23 15.82
C TRP A 29 -27.71 -1.35 14.82
N GLY A 30 -26.42 -1.64 14.58
CA GLY A 30 -26.01 -2.71 13.67
C GLY A 30 -26.46 -4.10 14.12
N ALA A 31 -26.44 -4.38 15.42
CA ALA A 31 -26.93 -5.65 15.97
C ALA A 31 -28.42 -5.93 15.68
N THR A 32 -29.21 -4.88 15.40
CA THR A 32 -30.64 -4.99 15.09
C THR A 32 -30.91 -4.94 13.58
N ASN A 33 -30.08 -4.22 12.81
CA ASN A 33 -30.38 -3.86 11.42
C ASN A 33 -29.45 -4.50 10.38
N LEU A 34 -28.36 -5.15 10.81
CA LEU A 34 -27.36 -5.75 9.93
C LEU A 34 -27.16 -7.23 10.25
N SER A 35 -26.79 -8.00 9.23
CA SER A 35 -26.39 -9.39 9.40
C SER A 35 -24.87 -9.51 9.57
N GLY A 36 -24.44 -10.29 10.56
CA GLY A 36 -23.03 -10.60 10.80
C GLY A 36 -22.22 -9.45 11.41
N ASN A 37 -20.89 -9.46 11.18
CA ASN A 37 -19.93 -8.59 11.87
C ASN A 37 -19.63 -7.27 11.14
N LEU A 38 -20.41 -6.91 10.12
CA LEU A 38 -20.17 -5.71 9.29
C LEU A 38 -20.10 -4.42 10.11
N ILE A 39 -20.86 -4.33 11.21
CA ILE A 39 -20.86 -3.16 12.08
C ILE A 39 -19.50 -2.91 12.76
N HIS A 40 -18.66 -3.94 12.91
CA HIS A 40 -17.35 -3.87 13.59
C HIS A 40 -16.17 -3.67 12.63
N THR A 41 -16.44 -3.38 11.35
CA THR A 41 -15.39 -3.07 10.38
C THR A 41 -14.57 -1.84 10.80
N ILE A 42 -13.29 -1.83 10.44
CA ILE A 42 -12.41 -0.66 10.61
C ILE A 42 -12.98 0.58 9.89
N LEU A 43 -13.74 0.36 8.80
CA LEU A 43 -14.41 1.41 8.04
C LEU A 43 -15.58 2.06 8.79
N ASN A 44 -16.06 1.48 9.89
CA ASN A 44 -17.04 2.09 10.79
C ASN A 44 -16.37 2.64 12.06
N ARG A 45 -15.03 2.63 12.14
CA ARG A 45 -14.30 3.04 13.33
C ARG A 45 -13.56 4.36 13.14
N THR A 46 -13.44 5.10 14.23
CA THR A 46 -12.71 6.36 14.30
C THR A 46 -12.05 6.48 15.67
N PRO A 47 -10.75 6.80 15.74
CA PRO A 47 -10.07 7.01 17.02
C PRO A 47 -10.47 8.37 17.60
N LEU A 48 -11.01 8.38 18.82
CA LEU A 48 -11.48 9.58 19.52
C LEU A 48 -10.98 9.58 20.96
N THR A 49 -11.04 10.73 21.63
CA THR A 49 -10.78 10.74 23.07
C THR A 49 -11.90 10.02 23.84
N ALA A 50 -11.55 9.40 24.97
CA ALA A 50 -12.52 8.72 25.83
C ALA A 50 -13.59 9.67 26.42
N GLU A 51 -13.32 10.97 26.46
CA GLU A 51 -14.28 12.01 26.89
C GLU A 51 -15.33 12.27 25.80
N THR A 52 -14.88 12.47 24.55
CA THR A 52 -15.76 12.63 23.38
C THR A 52 -16.65 11.40 23.15
N ASN A 53 -16.07 10.20 23.29
CA ASN A 53 -16.78 8.92 23.13
C ASN A 53 -17.97 8.79 24.13
N ARG A 54 -17.74 9.16 25.39
CA ARG A 54 -18.72 8.95 26.48
C ARG A 54 -19.76 10.07 26.59
N ASN A 55 -19.41 11.31 26.27
CA ASN A 55 -20.26 12.47 26.57
C ASN A 55 -21.11 12.96 25.38
N VAL A 56 -20.75 12.66 24.12
CA VAL A 56 -21.42 13.26 22.94
C VAL A 56 -22.15 12.24 22.06
N MET A 57 -21.63 11.03 21.87
CA MET A 57 -22.11 10.13 20.80
C MET A 57 -22.89 8.91 21.32
N GLY A 58 -22.50 8.32 22.45
CA GLY A 58 -23.30 7.28 23.14
C GLY A 58 -23.79 6.16 22.21
N LYS A 59 -25.09 5.85 22.25
CA LYS A 59 -25.76 4.88 21.33
C LYS A 59 -26.57 5.57 20.23
N ASN A 60 -26.34 6.87 19.99
CA ASN A 60 -27.15 7.65 19.06
C ASN A 60 -26.67 7.46 17.62
N LEU A 61 -27.62 7.46 16.68
CA LEU A 61 -27.28 7.47 15.26
C LEU A 61 -26.65 8.81 14.83
N PRO A 62 -25.83 8.81 13.78
CA PRO A 62 -25.22 10.03 13.22
C PRO A 62 -26.22 11.13 12.89
N ASN A 63 -27.36 10.79 12.29
CA ASN A 63 -28.44 11.74 12.01
C ASN A 63 -29.04 12.41 13.27
N ALA A 64 -28.81 11.85 14.47
CA ALA A 64 -29.26 12.42 15.73
C ALA A 64 -28.18 13.25 16.46
N TYR A 65 -26.90 12.84 16.41
CA TYR A 65 -25.82 13.56 17.10
C TYR A 65 -25.13 14.62 16.24
N LEU A 66 -25.00 14.41 14.92
CA LEU A 66 -24.33 15.36 14.03
C LEU A 66 -25.04 16.72 13.96
N PRO A 67 -26.39 16.81 13.88
CA PRO A 67 -27.07 18.10 13.94
C PRO A 67 -26.79 18.89 15.22
N LYS A 68 -26.71 18.19 16.36
CA LYS A 68 -26.37 18.81 17.66
C LYS A 68 -24.94 19.34 17.66
N MET A 69 -23.99 18.57 17.13
CA MET A 69 -22.61 19.01 16.98
C MET A 69 -22.50 20.24 16.07
N MET A 70 -23.24 20.27 14.96
CA MET A 70 -23.25 21.43 14.05
C MET A 70 -23.83 22.67 14.74
N GLN A 71 -24.87 22.52 15.56
CA GLN A 71 -25.44 23.62 16.33
C GLN A 71 -24.46 24.16 17.38
N GLN A 72 -23.67 23.30 18.00
CA GLN A 72 -22.71 23.66 19.06
C GLN A 72 -21.42 24.27 18.51
N ASN A 73 -20.84 23.64 17.48
CA ASN A 73 -19.47 23.93 17.02
C ASN A 73 -19.43 24.64 15.66
N GLY A 74 -20.58 24.78 15.00
CA GLY A 74 -20.69 25.28 13.64
C GLY A 74 -20.48 24.19 12.59
N GLU A 75 -21.30 24.20 11.54
CA GLU A 75 -21.30 23.17 10.50
C GLU A 75 -19.94 23.05 9.78
N ALA A 76 -19.31 24.18 9.43
CA ALA A 76 -18.03 24.18 8.72
C ALA A 76 -16.92 23.49 9.55
N ALA A 77 -16.90 23.72 10.87
CA ALA A 77 -15.92 23.10 11.76
C ALA A 77 -16.16 21.60 11.94
N VAL A 78 -17.41 21.19 12.06
CA VAL A 78 -17.78 19.77 12.14
C VAL A 78 -17.40 19.03 10.85
N ARG A 79 -17.74 19.60 9.68
CA ARG A 79 -17.37 19.03 8.38
C ARG A 79 -15.85 18.87 8.25
N ALA A 80 -15.08 19.92 8.52
CA ALA A 80 -13.61 19.86 8.47
C ALA A 80 -13.04 18.80 9.44
N THR A 81 -13.66 18.63 10.61
CA THR A 81 -13.24 17.62 11.58
C THR A 81 -13.51 16.21 11.08
N LEU A 82 -14.70 15.94 10.52
CA LEU A 82 -15.04 14.63 9.96
C LEU A 82 -14.20 14.29 8.72
N GLU A 83 -13.90 15.27 7.87
CA GLU A 83 -12.99 15.10 6.74
C GLU A 83 -11.59 14.67 7.18
N SER A 84 -11.10 15.15 8.33
CA SER A 84 -9.82 14.70 8.90
C SER A 84 -9.79 13.21 9.27
N HIS A 85 -10.97 12.57 9.40
CA HIS A 85 -11.17 11.14 9.63
C HIS A 85 -11.64 10.37 8.38
N PHE A 86 -11.43 10.96 7.20
CA PHE A 86 -11.82 10.40 5.90
C PHE A 86 -13.33 10.18 5.76
N ILE A 87 -14.15 11.01 6.41
CA ILE A 87 -15.59 11.06 6.17
C ILE A 87 -15.81 12.18 5.16
N SER A 88 -15.96 11.82 3.88
CA SER A 88 -16.15 12.77 2.79
C SER A 88 -17.46 13.57 2.93
N PRO A 89 -17.63 14.71 2.22
CA PRO A 89 -18.92 15.39 2.16
C PRO A 89 -20.08 14.49 1.72
N ALA A 90 -19.83 13.53 0.82
CA ALA A 90 -20.82 12.55 0.41
C ALA A 90 -21.16 11.55 1.54
N ALA A 91 -20.13 11.02 2.23
CA ALA A 91 -20.33 10.17 3.40
C ALA A 91 -21.10 10.90 4.51
N PHE A 92 -20.76 12.16 4.77
CA PHE A 92 -21.49 13.01 5.71
C PHE A 92 -22.97 13.13 5.38
N ASN A 93 -23.30 13.37 4.11
CA ASN A 93 -24.69 13.48 3.67
C ASN A 93 -25.44 12.14 3.80
N ILE A 94 -24.77 11.00 3.62
CA ILE A 94 -25.36 9.67 3.86
C ILE A 94 -25.67 9.48 5.34
N LEU A 95 -24.76 9.87 6.24
CA LEU A 95 -24.92 9.76 7.69
C LEU A 95 -26.11 10.58 8.24
N LEU A 96 -26.50 11.65 7.55
CA LEU A 96 -27.62 12.51 7.95
C LEU A 96 -29.00 12.04 7.45
N ARG A 97 -29.08 10.95 6.68
CA ARG A 97 -30.36 10.47 6.15
C ARG A 97 -31.31 10.04 7.27
N GLU A 98 -32.59 10.32 7.08
CA GLU A 98 -33.67 9.95 7.99
C GLU A 98 -34.88 9.44 7.18
N PRO A 99 -35.32 8.18 7.36
CA PRO A 99 -34.71 7.17 8.24
C PRO A 99 -33.34 6.70 7.73
N PHE A 100 -32.43 6.36 8.65
CA PHE A 100 -31.14 5.73 8.31
C PHE A 100 -31.33 4.20 8.26
N THR A 101 -31.01 3.59 7.12
CA THR A 101 -31.29 2.17 6.82
C THR A 101 -30.01 1.34 6.66
N SER A 102 -30.16 0.01 6.55
CA SER A 102 -29.02 -0.87 6.24
C SER A 102 -28.35 -0.52 4.91
N ALA A 103 -29.13 -0.12 3.91
CA ALA A 103 -28.60 0.33 2.63
C ALA A 103 -27.79 1.63 2.76
N ASP A 104 -28.20 2.55 3.65
CA ASP A 104 -27.42 3.77 3.93
C ASP A 104 -26.11 3.45 4.65
N PHE A 105 -26.11 2.46 5.56
CA PHE A 105 -24.87 1.97 6.17
C PHE A 105 -23.91 1.40 5.13
N GLU A 106 -24.37 0.54 4.22
CA GLU A 106 -23.55 -0.02 3.15
C GLU A 106 -23.01 1.08 2.22
N ALA A 107 -23.85 2.05 1.87
CA ALA A 107 -23.43 3.20 1.07
C ALA A 107 -22.36 4.05 1.77
N PHE A 108 -22.50 4.26 3.08
CA PHE A 108 -21.49 4.96 3.90
C PHE A 108 -20.16 4.21 3.92
N ILE A 109 -20.18 2.90 4.16
CA ILE A 109 -18.96 2.07 4.18
C ILE A 109 -18.27 2.08 2.81
N ALA A 110 -19.03 1.95 1.72
CA ALA A 110 -18.47 1.98 0.37
C ALA A 110 -17.84 3.34 0.02
N GLU A 111 -18.49 4.45 0.41
CA GLU A 111 -17.96 5.79 0.17
C GLU A 111 -16.70 6.09 1.01
N ARG A 112 -16.71 5.69 2.28
CA ARG A 112 -15.55 5.85 3.16
C ARG A 112 -14.38 4.97 2.72
N GLN A 113 -14.64 3.76 2.23
CA GLN A 113 -13.62 2.90 1.64
C GLN A 113 -12.96 3.57 0.44
N ARG A 114 -13.75 4.10 -0.51
CA ARG A 114 -13.21 4.85 -1.65
C ARG A 114 -12.35 6.03 -1.19
N THR A 115 -12.87 6.84 -0.27
CA THR A 115 -12.15 8.01 0.26
C THR A 115 -10.79 7.63 0.90
N ILE A 116 -10.75 6.54 1.66
CA ILE A 116 -9.51 6.05 2.27
C ILE A 116 -8.56 5.48 1.22
N GLN A 117 -9.07 4.73 0.23
CA GLN A 117 -8.27 4.19 -0.87
C GLN A 117 -7.64 5.34 -1.67
N ASP A 118 -8.43 6.34 -2.09
CA ASP A 118 -7.96 7.52 -2.81
C ASP A 118 -6.90 8.28 -2.00
N ALA A 119 -7.07 8.39 -0.68
CA ALA A 119 -6.08 9.02 0.19
C ALA A 119 -4.78 8.22 0.27
N ILE A 120 -4.85 6.88 0.37
CA ILE A 120 -3.68 6.00 0.35
C ILE A 120 -2.97 6.09 -1.00
N GLU A 121 -3.71 6.00 -2.11
CA GLU A 121 -3.18 6.14 -3.46
C GLU A 121 -2.51 7.50 -3.64
N SER A 122 -3.17 8.58 -3.22
CA SER A 122 -2.60 9.93 -3.27
C SER A 122 -1.34 10.05 -2.41
N LEU A 123 -1.25 9.39 -1.26
CA LEU A 123 -0.04 9.39 -0.43
C LEU A 123 1.11 8.65 -1.12
N LEU A 124 0.85 7.48 -1.69
CA LEU A 124 1.84 6.70 -2.43
C LEU A 124 2.31 7.44 -3.69
N ILE A 125 1.40 8.12 -4.38
CA ILE A 125 1.71 8.98 -5.53
C ILE A 125 2.48 10.23 -5.07
N LYS A 126 2.07 10.87 -3.98
CA LYS A 126 2.72 12.08 -3.46
C LYS A 126 4.14 11.80 -2.97
N GLU A 127 4.37 10.69 -2.27
CA GLU A 127 5.74 10.25 -1.90
C GLU A 127 6.62 10.03 -3.13
N ARG A 128 6.05 9.52 -4.24
CA ARG A 128 6.74 9.45 -5.53
C ARG A 128 6.93 10.83 -6.18
N LEU A 129 5.97 11.76 -6.07
CA LEU A 129 6.03 13.12 -6.62
C LEU A 129 6.98 14.07 -5.86
N ASP A 130 7.22 13.82 -4.58
CA ASP A 130 8.15 14.60 -3.75
C ASP A 130 9.62 14.33 -4.13
N LEU A 131 9.89 13.30 -4.94
CA LEU A 131 11.18 13.14 -5.58
C LEU A 131 11.39 14.21 -6.66
N PRO A 132 12.54 14.90 -6.68
CA PRO A 132 12.97 15.72 -7.81
C PRO A 132 12.74 14.98 -9.14
N PRO A 133 12.32 15.67 -10.23
CA PRO A 133 11.98 15.04 -11.50
C PRO A 133 13.00 14.01 -11.99
N LYS A 134 14.30 14.33 -11.87
CA LYS A 134 15.40 13.42 -12.22
C LYS A 134 15.38 12.11 -11.42
N LEU A 135 15.08 12.16 -10.12
CA LEU A 135 15.02 10.95 -9.28
C LEU A 135 13.77 10.10 -9.60
N ARG A 136 12.68 10.71 -10.06
CA ARG A 136 11.50 9.96 -10.55
C ARG A 136 11.78 9.20 -11.84
N GLU A 137 12.52 9.81 -12.75
CA GLU A 137 13.00 9.14 -13.96
C GLU A 137 13.84 7.91 -13.59
N LEU A 138 14.76 8.06 -12.63
CA LEU A 138 15.56 6.94 -12.13
C LEU A 138 14.72 5.84 -11.45
N ASP A 139 13.69 6.17 -10.65
CA ASP A 139 12.81 5.14 -10.06
C ASP A 139 12.04 4.37 -11.14
N THR A 140 11.62 5.07 -12.20
CA THR A 140 10.95 4.47 -13.36
C THR A 140 11.89 3.53 -14.10
N ASP A 141 13.15 3.95 -14.31
CA ASP A 141 14.16 3.12 -14.96
C ASP A 141 14.50 1.86 -14.14
N VAL A 142 14.60 1.98 -12.81
CA VAL A 142 14.80 0.83 -11.92
C VAL A 142 13.64 -0.17 -12.06
N GLU A 143 12.40 0.31 -12.04
CA GLU A 143 11.21 -0.53 -12.19
C GLU A 143 11.22 -1.26 -13.54
N PHE A 144 11.56 -0.55 -14.61
CA PHE A 144 11.68 -1.13 -15.95
C PHE A 144 12.76 -2.23 -16.02
N ILE A 145 13.91 -2.00 -15.37
CA ILE A 145 14.99 -2.99 -15.30
C ILE A 145 14.54 -4.25 -14.55
N GLU A 146 13.86 -4.12 -13.41
CA GLU A 146 13.34 -5.28 -12.66
C GLU A 146 12.38 -6.12 -13.49
N LEU A 147 11.44 -5.47 -14.19
CA LEU A 147 10.49 -6.17 -15.09
C LEU A 147 11.21 -6.89 -16.23
N ARG A 148 12.22 -6.26 -16.83
CA ARG A 148 13.02 -6.87 -17.90
C ARG A 148 13.90 -8.00 -17.41
N LEU A 149 14.47 -7.90 -16.21
CA LEU A 149 15.21 -9.00 -15.60
C LEU A 149 14.32 -10.22 -15.42
N ARG A 150 13.08 -10.04 -14.92
CA ARG A 150 12.10 -11.14 -14.83
C ARG A 150 11.83 -11.77 -16.19
N ALA A 151 11.57 -10.96 -17.21
CA ALA A 151 11.32 -11.45 -18.57
C ALA A 151 12.53 -12.21 -19.17
N VAL A 152 13.76 -11.72 -18.94
CA VAL A 152 14.98 -12.41 -19.39
C VAL A 152 15.14 -13.75 -18.67
N ILE A 153 14.90 -13.80 -17.35
CA ILE A 153 14.96 -15.06 -16.59
C ILE A 153 13.89 -16.04 -17.09
N GLU A 154 12.64 -15.58 -17.24
CA GLU A 154 11.53 -16.40 -17.76
C GLU A 154 11.90 -17.05 -19.10
N ASN A 155 12.39 -16.24 -20.03
CA ASN A 155 12.76 -16.69 -21.37
C ASN A 155 13.98 -17.63 -21.33
N SER A 156 14.99 -17.32 -20.51
CA SER A 156 16.20 -18.14 -20.40
C SER A 156 15.95 -19.48 -19.70
N LEU A 157 14.93 -19.57 -18.85
CA LEU A 157 14.50 -20.81 -18.20
C LEU A 157 13.32 -21.48 -18.91
N GLU A 158 12.86 -20.93 -20.04
CA GLU A 158 11.78 -21.50 -20.87
C GLU A 158 10.48 -21.74 -20.08
N GLY A 159 10.23 -20.92 -19.04
CA GLY A 159 9.08 -21.09 -18.15
C GLY A 159 9.19 -22.25 -17.14
N GLU A 160 10.34 -22.94 -17.08
CA GLU A 160 10.53 -24.10 -16.21
C GLU A 160 10.84 -23.68 -14.75
N VAL A 161 9.84 -23.85 -13.89
CA VAL A 161 9.95 -23.54 -12.44
C VAL A 161 11.02 -24.37 -11.73
N GLU A 162 11.20 -25.62 -12.14
CA GLU A 162 12.15 -26.57 -11.51
C GLU A 162 13.62 -26.15 -11.67
N LEU A 163 13.91 -25.25 -12.62
CA LEU A 163 15.25 -24.71 -12.81
C LEU A 163 15.60 -23.60 -11.80
N LEU A 164 14.62 -23.08 -11.04
CA LEU A 164 14.89 -22.10 -10.00
C LEU A 164 15.77 -22.70 -8.90
N PRO A 165 16.71 -21.92 -8.32
CA PRO A 165 17.41 -22.34 -7.12
C PRO A 165 16.42 -22.66 -6.00
N SER A 166 16.59 -23.81 -5.34
CA SER A 166 15.63 -24.33 -4.35
C SER A 166 15.30 -23.34 -3.24
N HIS A 167 16.29 -22.60 -2.75
CA HIS A 167 16.12 -21.57 -1.72
C HIS A 167 15.28 -20.38 -2.21
N VAL A 168 15.41 -19.97 -3.47
CA VAL A 168 14.59 -18.91 -4.07
C VAL A 168 13.15 -19.41 -4.28
N ALA A 169 13.00 -20.61 -4.83
CA ALA A 169 11.69 -21.23 -5.06
C ALA A 169 10.89 -21.39 -3.75
N GLN A 170 11.56 -21.83 -2.67
CA GLN A 170 10.95 -21.97 -1.35
C GLN A 170 10.46 -20.63 -0.80
N ARG A 171 11.34 -19.61 -0.72
CA ARG A 171 10.99 -18.28 -0.18
C ARG A 171 9.87 -17.61 -0.97
N THR A 172 9.90 -17.74 -2.29
CA THR A 172 8.87 -17.20 -3.18
C THR A 172 7.52 -17.86 -2.92
N THR A 173 7.51 -19.19 -2.77
CA THR A 173 6.29 -19.95 -2.47
C THR A 173 5.71 -19.59 -1.10
N GLU A 174 6.55 -19.39 -0.08
CA GLU A 174 6.11 -18.92 1.25
C GLU A 174 5.46 -17.53 1.17
N ARG A 175 6.02 -16.60 0.37
CA ARG A 175 5.45 -15.27 0.15
C ARG A 175 4.11 -15.31 -0.59
N ILE A 176 4.00 -16.14 -1.62
CA ILE A 176 2.75 -16.34 -2.38
C ILE A 176 1.65 -16.88 -1.45
N HIS A 177 1.93 -17.93 -0.69
CA HIS A 177 0.94 -18.49 0.24
C HIS A 177 0.49 -17.49 1.31
N ARG A 178 1.38 -16.62 1.76
CA ARG A 178 1.01 -15.52 2.67
C ARG A 178 0.06 -14.54 1.98
N ALA A 179 0.32 -14.19 0.72
CA ALA A 179 -0.52 -13.28 -0.05
C ALA A 179 -1.91 -13.89 -0.33
N GLU A 180 -1.98 -15.17 -0.71
CA GLU A 180 -3.25 -15.91 -0.94
C GLU A 180 -4.13 -15.92 0.32
N ARG A 181 -3.53 -16.08 1.50
CA ARG A 181 -4.26 -16.02 2.78
C ARG A 181 -4.82 -14.63 3.08
N GLN A 182 -4.16 -13.58 2.60
CA GLN A 182 -4.58 -12.19 2.82
C GLN A 182 -5.56 -11.71 1.74
N ASN A 183 -5.53 -12.31 0.55
CA ASN A 183 -6.39 -11.95 -0.56
C ASN A 183 -6.85 -13.21 -1.31
N ALA A 184 -8.05 -13.68 -0.97
CA ALA A 184 -8.66 -14.86 -1.58
C ALA A 184 -9.03 -14.69 -3.07
N ALA A 185 -8.95 -13.47 -3.61
CA ALA A 185 -9.19 -13.19 -5.03
C ALA A 185 -7.92 -13.32 -5.90
N LEU A 186 -6.77 -13.68 -5.33
CA LEU A 186 -5.55 -13.92 -6.09
C LEU A 186 -5.72 -15.15 -7.00
N ASP A 187 -5.30 -15.00 -8.26
CA ASP A 187 -5.29 -16.09 -9.24
C ASP A 187 -4.19 -17.10 -8.89
N GLY A 188 -4.57 -18.13 -8.14
CA GLY A 188 -3.68 -19.21 -7.75
C GLY A 188 -3.05 -19.93 -8.95
N GLN A 189 -3.68 -19.95 -10.12
CA GLN A 189 -3.09 -20.57 -11.31
C GLN A 189 -1.91 -19.74 -11.85
N ARG A 190 -2.03 -18.42 -11.88
CA ARG A 190 -0.93 -17.53 -12.29
C ARG A 190 0.34 -17.79 -11.48
N TYR A 191 0.23 -17.93 -10.17
CA TYR A 191 1.39 -18.07 -9.28
C TYR A 191 1.98 -19.49 -9.21
N THR A 192 1.43 -20.43 -9.99
CA THR A 192 2.12 -21.69 -10.30
C THR A 192 3.14 -21.55 -11.42
N THR A 193 2.98 -20.55 -12.31
CA THR A 193 3.91 -20.30 -13.44
C THR A 193 5.22 -19.67 -12.96
N LEU A 194 6.29 -19.82 -13.75
CA LEU A 194 7.56 -19.16 -13.46
C LEU A 194 7.40 -17.63 -13.47
N ALA A 195 6.71 -17.07 -14.46
CA ALA A 195 6.44 -15.64 -14.54
C ALA A 195 5.73 -15.11 -13.28
N GLY A 196 4.70 -15.81 -12.81
CA GLY A 196 3.99 -15.46 -11.59
C GLY A 196 4.86 -15.58 -10.35
N LYS A 197 5.73 -16.59 -10.27
CA LYS A 197 6.71 -16.72 -9.16
C LYS A 197 7.71 -15.57 -9.15
N LEU A 198 8.24 -15.18 -10.31
CA LEU A 198 9.21 -14.09 -10.43
C LEU A 198 8.67 -12.72 -9.98
N GLU A 199 7.36 -12.49 -10.01
CA GLU A 199 6.72 -11.29 -9.45
C GLU A 199 6.97 -11.13 -7.94
N TYR A 200 7.13 -12.24 -7.22
CA TYR A 200 7.38 -12.27 -5.77
C TYR A 200 8.88 -12.32 -5.41
N CYS A 201 9.76 -12.35 -6.41
CA CYS A 201 11.21 -12.26 -6.21
C CYS A 201 11.64 -10.80 -6.01
N ASP A 202 12.54 -10.59 -5.06
CA ASP A 202 13.24 -9.33 -4.86
C ASP A 202 14.51 -9.24 -5.76
N LEU A 203 15.10 -8.05 -5.85
CA LEU A 203 16.28 -7.82 -6.71
C LEU A 203 17.48 -8.73 -6.38
N ARG A 204 17.66 -9.13 -5.11
CA ARG A 204 18.75 -10.04 -4.73
C ARG A 204 18.44 -11.47 -5.14
N GLU A 205 17.19 -11.89 -5.04
CA GLU A 205 16.75 -13.18 -5.55
C GLU A 205 16.88 -13.27 -7.08
N LEU A 206 16.58 -12.18 -7.81
CA LEU A 206 16.86 -12.11 -9.26
C LEU A 206 18.36 -12.22 -9.56
N GLN A 207 19.21 -11.55 -8.77
CA GLN A 207 20.66 -11.68 -8.87
C GLN A 207 21.12 -13.12 -8.61
N ASP A 208 20.59 -13.77 -7.57
CA ASP A 208 20.95 -15.13 -7.18
C ASP A 208 20.58 -16.16 -8.26
N ILE A 209 19.43 -15.97 -8.93
CA ILE A 209 19.03 -16.80 -10.08
C ILE A 209 20.05 -16.64 -11.22
N VAL A 210 20.33 -15.40 -11.64
CA VAL A 210 21.19 -15.13 -12.79
C VAL A 210 22.64 -15.54 -12.53
N ALA A 211 23.16 -15.26 -11.34
CA ALA A 211 24.55 -15.57 -10.95
C ALA A 211 24.75 -17.02 -10.48
N GLY A 212 23.67 -17.81 -10.36
CA GLY A 212 23.70 -19.19 -9.89
C GLY A 212 24.67 -20.05 -10.69
N LYS A 213 25.46 -20.91 -10.01
CA LYS A 213 26.52 -21.71 -10.65
C LYS A 213 26.00 -22.55 -11.83
N THR A 214 24.85 -23.19 -11.65
CA THR A 214 24.23 -24.06 -12.66
C THR A 214 23.63 -23.27 -13.82
N LEU A 215 23.05 -22.10 -13.54
CA LEU A 215 22.33 -21.30 -14.52
C LEU A 215 23.21 -20.31 -15.27
N TRP A 216 24.37 -19.95 -14.72
CA TRP A 216 25.27 -18.95 -15.29
C TRP A 216 25.59 -19.13 -16.78
N PRO A 217 25.84 -20.35 -17.30
CA PRO A 217 26.10 -20.54 -18.74
C PRO A 217 24.97 -20.01 -19.65
N ARG A 218 23.72 -19.96 -19.15
CA ARG A 218 22.57 -19.39 -19.90
C ARG A 218 22.58 -17.86 -19.95
N PHE A 219 23.31 -17.21 -19.05
CA PHE A 219 23.29 -15.77 -18.81
C PHE A 219 24.62 -15.07 -19.14
N GLU A 220 25.72 -15.82 -19.18
CA GLU A 220 27.08 -15.31 -19.40
C GLU A 220 27.21 -14.47 -20.69
N ALA A 221 26.67 -14.96 -21.80
CA ALA A 221 26.74 -14.25 -23.09
C ALA A 221 26.05 -12.86 -23.03
N ARG A 222 25.04 -12.70 -22.18
CA ARG A 222 24.30 -11.45 -22.01
C ARG A 222 25.02 -10.49 -21.07
N PHE A 223 25.43 -10.99 -19.90
CA PHE A 223 25.88 -10.18 -18.75
C PHE A 223 27.39 -10.11 -18.56
N GLY A 224 28.20 -10.87 -19.30
CA GLY A 224 29.66 -10.82 -19.19
C GLY A 224 30.17 -11.65 -18.03
N THR A 225 30.74 -11.03 -17.00
CA THR A 225 31.31 -11.74 -15.83
C THR A 225 30.41 -11.63 -14.60
N LYS A 226 30.51 -12.60 -13.68
CA LYS A 226 29.73 -12.60 -12.42
C LYS A 226 30.09 -11.42 -11.53
N GLU A 227 31.36 -11.05 -11.51
CA GLU A 227 31.88 -9.95 -10.71
C GLU A 227 31.30 -8.62 -11.19
N SER A 228 31.31 -8.39 -12.51
CA SER A 228 30.74 -7.17 -13.10
C SER A 228 29.24 -7.10 -12.85
N LEU A 229 28.52 -8.21 -13.05
CA LEU A 229 27.09 -8.31 -12.76
C LEU A 229 26.78 -8.00 -11.29
N ALA A 230 27.54 -8.59 -10.36
CA ALA A 230 27.36 -8.38 -8.93
C ALA A 230 27.57 -6.91 -8.52
N THR A 231 28.59 -6.25 -9.07
CA THR A 231 28.79 -4.80 -8.88
C THR A 231 27.58 -4.00 -9.37
N LYS A 232 27.05 -4.31 -10.56
CA LYS A 232 25.89 -3.57 -11.12
C LYS A 232 24.61 -3.79 -10.32
N PHE A 233 24.35 -4.99 -9.84
CA PHE A 233 23.25 -5.22 -8.90
C PHE A 233 23.44 -4.48 -7.57
N GLY A 234 24.67 -4.39 -7.05
CA GLY A 234 25.00 -3.60 -5.86
C GLY A 234 24.62 -2.12 -6.03
N GLN A 235 25.13 -1.49 -7.09
CA GLN A 235 24.89 -0.09 -7.42
C GLN A 235 23.39 0.20 -7.65
N LEU A 236 22.70 -0.68 -8.37
CA LEU A 236 21.25 -0.55 -8.59
C LEU A 236 20.46 -0.69 -7.29
N ALA A 237 20.83 -1.63 -6.41
CA ALA A 237 20.16 -1.85 -5.15
C ALA A 237 20.30 -0.66 -4.19
N GLU A 238 21.48 -0.05 -4.11
CA GLU A 238 21.71 1.14 -3.29
C GLU A 238 20.88 2.34 -3.76
N LEU A 239 20.90 2.62 -5.07
CA LEU A 239 20.07 3.66 -5.68
C LEU A 239 18.57 3.40 -5.41
N ARG A 240 18.10 2.18 -5.70
CA ARG A 240 16.71 1.78 -5.49
C ARG A 240 16.26 1.98 -4.04
N ASN A 241 17.07 1.55 -3.08
CA ASN A 241 16.72 1.68 -1.66
C ASN A 241 16.62 3.15 -1.24
N GLY A 242 17.47 4.02 -1.79
CA GLY A 242 17.38 5.46 -1.60
C GLY A 242 16.07 6.04 -2.14
N LEU A 243 15.69 5.65 -3.37
CA LEU A 243 14.47 6.09 -4.04
C LEU A 243 13.20 5.59 -3.34
N ARG A 244 13.13 4.30 -3.00
CA ARG A 244 11.92 3.64 -2.45
C ARG A 244 11.63 3.97 -0.99
N HIS A 245 12.63 4.46 -0.25
CA HIS A 245 12.48 4.86 1.15
C HIS A 245 12.63 6.37 1.34
N SER A 246 12.60 7.16 0.25
CA SER A 246 12.73 8.61 0.25
C SER A 246 13.90 9.12 1.12
N ARG A 247 15.04 8.41 1.05
CA ARG A 247 16.25 8.77 1.80
C ARG A 247 17.11 9.74 0.99
N SER A 248 17.96 10.49 1.68
CA SER A 248 19.00 11.28 1.01
C SER A 248 19.93 10.36 0.21
N ILE A 249 20.05 10.61 -1.09
CA ILE A 249 20.97 9.93 -2.00
C ILE A 249 22.13 10.88 -2.25
N ASP A 250 23.35 10.50 -1.84
CA ASP A 250 24.54 11.28 -2.13
C ASP A 250 24.91 11.20 -3.62
N GLU A 251 25.77 12.11 -4.07
CA GLU A 251 26.12 12.23 -5.48
C GLU A 251 26.84 10.99 -6.04
N VAL A 252 27.66 10.31 -5.23
CA VAL A 252 28.39 9.12 -5.65
C VAL A 252 27.41 7.97 -5.87
N THR A 253 26.55 7.69 -4.89
CA THR A 253 25.50 6.65 -5.01
C THR A 253 24.61 6.90 -6.22
N ARG A 254 24.24 8.16 -6.47
CA ARG A 254 23.43 8.53 -7.65
C ARG A 254 24.17 8.22 -8.95
N MET A 255 25.42 8.66 -9.09
CA MET A 255 26.21 8.45 -10.32
C MET A 255 26.49 6.97 -10.60
N GLU A 256 26.78 6.20 -9.55
CA GLU A 256 26.98 4.75 -9.67
C GLU A 256 25.71 4.02 -10.08
N GLY A 257 24.57 4.40 -9.49
CA GLY A 257 23.26 3.88 -9.86
C GLY A 257 22.87 4.24 -11.30
N GLU A 258 23.08 5.49 -11.72
CA GLU A 258 22.87 5.93 -13.12
C GLU A 258 23.73 5.10 -14.09
N ALA A 259 25.00 4.85 -13.76
CA ALA A 259 25.88 4.01 -14.57
C ALA A 259 25.40 2.54 -14.61
N ALA A 260 24.83 2.02 -13.52
CA ALA A 260 24.24 0.69 -13.48
C ALA A 260 22.97 0.59 -14.32
N ILE A 261 22.09 1.60 -14.26
CA ILE A 261 20.88 1.68 -15.09
C ILE A 261 21.25 1.64 -16.58
N LEU A 262 22.20 2.47 -17.01
CA LEU A 262 22.67 2.49 -18.40
C LEU A 262 23.21 1.12 -18.84
N TRP A 263 23.97 0.46 -17.97
CA TRP A 263 24.51 -0.87 -18.24
C TRP A 263 23.42 -1.95 -18.35
N PHE A 264 22.42 -1.96 -17.45
CA PHE A 264 21.30 -2.89 -17.53
C PHE A 264 20.44 -2.64 -18.77
N ASN A 265 20.19 -1.37 -19.11
CA ASN A 265 19.43 -1.04 -20.32
C ASN A 265 20.10 -1.57 -21.59
N HIS A 266 21.43 -1.49 -21.67
CA HIS A 266 22.18 -2.05 -22.79
C HIS A 266 22.20 -3.58 -22.79
N THR A 267 22.47 -4.22 -21.65
CA THR A 267 22.58 -5.70 -21.57
C THR A 267 21.25 -6.42 -21.71
N LEU A 268 20.16 -5.84 -21.22
CA LEU A 268 18.82 -6.41 -21.35
C LEU A 268 18.22 -6.18 -22.75
N ALA A 269 18.80 -5.30 -23.56
CA ALA A 269 18.31 -5.00 -24.93
C ALA A 269 18.86 -5.93 -26.01
N LYS A 270 19.87 -6.74 -25.67
CA LYS A 270 20.38 -7.82 -26.50
C LYS A 270 19.33 -8.92 -26.68
#